data_AF-A0A1C5X946-F1
#
_entry.id   AF-A0A1C5X946-F1
#
_cell.length_a   1.000
_cell.length_b   1.000
_cell.length_c   1.000
_cell.angle_alpha   90.00
_cell.angle_beta   90.00
_cell.angle_gamma   90.00
#
_symmetry.space_group_name_H-M   'P 1'
#
loop_
_entity.id
_entity.type
_entity.pdbx_description
1 polymer ?
#
loop_
_entity_poly.entity_id
_entity_poly.type
_entity_poly.pdbx_seq_one_letter_code
_entity_poly.pdbx_strand_id
1 'polypeptide(L)'
;MIQSIARQSVVIKCNLQASIMMGNYEFYYAAGLAYKLTGNMATGILQPQQLIEEVNRMLADYMTDDVREQHLIRMLKDYEPDDKLDEQMRELFQEGQTEQRLWQE
;
A
#
# COMPACT_ATOMS: atom_id res chain seq x y z
N MET A 1 5.26 -8.98 -14.53
CA MET A 1 6.41 -9.46 -13.72
C MET A 1 6.70 -8.51 -12.57
N ILE A 2 6.85 -7.20 -12.79
CA ILE A 2 7.10 -6.22 -11.71
C ILE A 2 5.92 -6.16 -10.73
N GLN A 3 4.67 -6.14 -11.23
CA GLN A 3 3.47 -6.05 -10.39
C GLN A 3 3.32 -7.20 -9.41
N SER A 4 3.43 -8.44 -9.91
CA SER A 4 3.39 -9.64 -9.07
C SER A 4 4.49 -9.66 -8.01
N ILE A 5 5.70 -9.17 -8.36
CA ILE A 5 6.81 -9.07 -7.40
C ILE A 5 6.52 -8.03 -6.33
N ALA A 6 6.03 -6.83 -6.69
CA ALA A 6 5.70 -5.78 -5.74
C ALA A 6 4.59 -6.22 -4.77
N ARG A 7 3.52 -6.82 -5.31
CA ARG A 7 2.43 -7.42 -4.52
C ARG A 7 2.97 -8.45 -3.53
N GLN A 8 3.70 -9.45 -4.02
CA GLN A 8 4.23 -10.53 -3.17
C GLN A 8 5.19 -9.99 -2.12
N SER A 9 6.05 -9.04 -2.49
CA SER A 9 6.97 -8.39 -1.57
C SER A 9 6.22 -7.75 -0.39
N VAL A 10 5.18 -6.95 -0.66
CA VAL A 10 4.37 -6.32 0.40
C VAL A 10 3.67 -7.38 1.27
N VAL A 11 3.08 -8.40 0.65
CA VAL A 11 2.40 -9.49 1.38
C VAL A 11 3.37 -10.23 2.32
N ILE A 12 4.56 -10.61 1.83
CA ILE A 12 5.58 -11.30 2.62
C ILE A 12 6.06 -10.41 3.77
N LYS A 13 6.34 -9.13 3.51
CA LYS A 13 6.78 -8.18 4.55
C LYS A 13 5.74 -8.03 5.66
N CYS A 14 4.46 -7.95 5.32
CA CYS A 14 3.38 -7.89 6.30
C CYS A 14 3.24 -9.20 7.08
N ASN A 15 3.32 -10.35 6.40
CA ASN A 15 3.24 -11.66 7.05
C ASN A 15 4.42 -11.92 8.01
N LEU A 16 5.63 -11.51 7.65
CA LEU A 16 6.83 -11.67 8.46
C LEU A 16 7.04 -10.55 9.49
N GLN A 17 6.28 -9.45 9.39
CA GLN A 17 6.45 -8.23 10.18
C GLN A 17 7.89 -7.70 10.13
N ALA A 18 8.48 -7.77 8.93
CA ALA A 18 9.89 -7.49 8.71
C ALA A 18 10.10 -6.65 7.45
N SER A 19 11.21 -5.91 7.43
CA SER A 19 11.61 -4.99 6.37
C SER A 19 10.72 -3.75 6.24
N ILE A 20 11.14 -2.84 5.35
CA ILE A 20 10.47 -1.57 5.02
C ILE A 20 10.11 -1.53 3.54
N MET A 21 9.35 -0.51 3.15
CA MET A 21 9.01 -0.23 1.76
C MET A 21 10.25 0.22 0.97
N MET A 22 10.46 -0.36 -0.20
CA MET A 22 11.69 -0.19 -0.99
C MET A 22 11.51 0.65 -2.26
N GLY A 23 10.27 0.98 -2.65
CA GLY A 23 10.02 1.76 -3.86
C GLY A 23 8.55 1.99 -4.18
N ASN A 24 8.29 2.88 -5.14
CA ASN A 24 6.94 3.33 -5.46
C ASN A 24 5.99 2.20 -5.89
N TYR A 25 6.47 1.14 -6.55
CA TYR A 25 5.60 0.00 -6.89
C TYR A 25 4.98 -0.67 -5.64
N GLU A 26 5.79 -0.90 -4.59
CA GLU A 26 5.28 -1.43 -3.33
C GLU A 26 4.33 -0.44 -2.65
N PHE A 27 4.67 0.86 -2.72
CA PHE A 27 3.87 1.92 -2.16
C PHE A 27 2.47 2.01 -2.77
N TYR A 28 2.35 2.02 -4.10
CA TYR A 28 1.03 2.14 -4.73
C TYR A 28 0.14 0.93 -4.40
N TYR A 29 0.70 -0.28 -4.38
CA TYR A 29 -0.05 -1.46 -3.93
C TYR A 29 -0.46 -1.36 -2.45
N ALA A 30 0.46 -0.98 -1.57
CA ALA A 30 0.20 -0.81 -0.15
C ALA A 30 -0.82 0.30 0.14
N ALA A 31 -0.78 1.40 -0.60
CA ALA A 31 -1.76 2.47 -0.54
C ALA A 31 -3.14 1.94 -0.95
N GLY A 32 -3.23 1.21 -2.07
CA GLY A 32 -4.48 0.57 -2.49
C GLY A 32 -5.07 -0.34 -1.40
N LEU A 33 -4.22 -1.15 -0.75
CA LEU A 33 -4.63 -1.95 0.41
C LEU A 33 -5.13 -1.09 1.57
N ALA A 34 -4.47 0.03 1.88
CA ALA A 34 -4.91 0.95 2.93
C ALA A 34 -6.31 1.52 2.65
N TYR A 35 -6.63 1.87 1.40
CA TYR A 35 -7.99 2.29 1.02
C TYR A 35 -9.00 1.18 1.25
N LYS A 36 -8.67 -0.05 0.82
CA LYS A 36 -9.53 -1.22 1.03
C LYS A 36 -9.80 -1.47 2.52
N LEU A 37 -8.76 -1.45 3.34
CA LEU A 37 -8.81 -1.77 4.78
C LEU A 37 -9.61 -0.72 5.58
N THR A 38 -9.54 0.53 5.15
CA THR A 38 -10.28 1.65 5.76
C THR A 38 -11.69 1.83 5.19
N GLY A 39 -12.07 1.03 4.18
CA GLY A 39 -13.37 1.11 3.51
C GLY A 39 -13.54 2.31 2.58
N ASN A 40 -12.44 2.98 2.21
CA ASN A 40 -12.43 4.10 1.29
C ASN A 40 -12.28 3.64 -0.16
N MET A 41 -12.83 4.41 -1.09
CA MET A 41 -12.66 4.19 -2.53
C MET A 41 -12.07 5.44 -3.17
N ALA A 42 -10.86 5.32 -3.72
CA ALA A 42 -10.27 6.40 -4.50
C ALA A 42 -11.02 6.56 -5.83
N THR A 43 -11.34 7.80 -6.18
CA THR A 43 -11.96 8.16 -7.47
C THR A 43 -10.95 8.37 -8.59
N GLY A 44 -9.67 8.45 -8.27
CA GLY A 44 -8.58 8.65 -9.20
C GLY A 44 -7.23 8.45 -8.50
N ILE A 45 -6.18 8.28 -9.28
CA ILE A 45 -4.84 8.00 -8.76
C ILE A 45 -4.08 9.31 -8.62
N LEU A 46 -3.62 9.57 -7.40
CA LEU A 46 -2.89 10.77 -7.04
C LEU A 46 -1.40 10.64 -7.35
N GLN A 47 -0.70 11.78 -7.41
CA GLN A 47 0.75 11.79 -7.45
C GLN A 47 1.33 11.23 -6.15
N PRO A 48 2.55 10.63 -6.15
CA PRO A 48 3.08 9.91 -5.00
C PRO A 48 3.07 10.72 -3.70
N GLN A 49 3.48 11.99 -3.77
CA GLN A 49 3.51 12.88 -2.61
C GLN A 49 2.12 13.24 -2.07
N GLN A 50 1.13 13.38 -2.94
CA GLN A 50 -0.26 13.64 -2.54
C GLN A 50 -0.90 12.38 -1.95
N LEU A 51 -0.59 11.22 -2.53
CA LEU A 51 -1.11 9.93 -2.09
C LEU A 51 -0.63 9.59 -0.68
N ILE A 52 0.65 9.81 -0.38
CA ILE A 52 1.19 9.48 0.95
C ILE A 52 0.59 10.37 2.05
N GLU A 53 0.34 11.65 1.75
CA GLU A 53 -0.36 12.55 2.68
C GLU A 53 -1.80 12.10 2.94
N GLU A 54 -2.53 11.71 1.89
CA GLU A 54 -3.91 11.24 2.02
C GLU A 54 -3.97 9.92 2.79
N VAL A 55 -3.12 8.97 2.45
CA VAL A 55 -3.04 7.67 3.14
C VAL A 55 -2.67 7.87 4.61
N ASN A 56 -1.71 8.73 4.93
CA ASN A 56 -1.34 9.00 6.33
C ASN A 56 -2.46 9.67 7.13
N ARG A 57 -3.23 10.58 6.51
CA ARG A 57 -4.42 11.17 7.15
C ARG A 57 -5.48 10.11 7.41
N MET A 58 -5.73 9.25 6.43
CA MET A 58 -6.71 8.17 6.51
C MET A 58 -6.33 7.14 7.59
N LEU A 59 -5.04 6.83 7.73
CA LEU A 59 -4.51 5.89 8.71
C LEU A 59 -4.26 6.52 10.10
N ALA A 60 -4.54 7.81 10.29
CA ALA A 60 -4.34 8.48 11.57
C ALA A 60 -5.27 7.93 12.66
N ASP A 61 -6.54 7.70 12.31
CA ASP A 61 -7.58 7.20 13.22
C ASP A 61 -7.89 5.71 13.03
N TYR A 62 -7.19 5.04 12.10
CA TYR A 62 -7.40 3.63 11.82
C TYR A 62 -6.74 2.75 12.89
N MET A 63 -7.55 2.00 13.63
CA MET A 63 -7.11 1.02 14.63
C MET A 63 -7.45 -0.39 14.18
N THR A 64 -6.49 -1.31 14.34
CA THR A 64 -6.63 -2.72 13.98
C THR A 64 -5.82 -3.59 14.93
N ASP A 65 -6.36 -4.76 15.25
CA ASP A 65 -5.67 -5.81 16.02
C ASP A 65 -4.87 -6.77 15.12
N ASP A 66 -4.98 -6.65 13.80
CA ASP A 66 -4.22 -7.47 12.85
C ASP A 66 -2.78 -6.96 12.74
N VAL A 67 -1.84 -7.75 13.22
CA VAL A 67 -0.40 -7.45 13.19
C VAL A 67 0.14 -7.19 11.78
N ARG A 68 -0.48 -7.76 10.74
CA ARG A 68 -0.07 -7.56 9.34
C ARG A 68 -0.49 -6.18 8.86
N GLU A 69 -1.70 -5.74 9.22
CA GLU A 69 -2.19 -4.40 8.93
C GLU A 69 -1.38 -3.35 9.71
N GLN A 70 -1.06 -3.62 10.98
CA GLN A 70 -0.17 -2.77 11.77
C GLN A 70 1.20 -2.59 11.10
N HIS A 71 1.77 -3.67 10.54
CA HIS A 71 3.03 -3.58 9.81
C HIS A 71 2.89 -2.81 8.50
N LEU A 72 1.79 -2.99 7.76
CA LEU A 72 1.49 -2.20 6.55
C LEU A 72 1.43 -0.70 6.87
N ILE A 73 0.72 -0.32 7.93
CA ILE A 73 0.59 1.06 8.38
C ILE A 73 1.96 1.63 8.74
N ARG A 74 2.79 0.86 9.43
CA ARG A 74 4.16 1.27 9.76
C ARG A 74 4.99 1.52 8.50
N MET A 75 4.97 0.58 7.56
CA MET A 75 5.71 0.73 6.29
C MET A 75 5.24 1.96 5.51
N LEU A 76 3.95 2.27 5.50
CA LEU A 76 3.42 3.46 4.85
C LEU A 76 3.86 4.74 5.58
N LYS A 77 3.78 4.80 6.91
CA LYS A 77 4.20 5.98 7.69
C LYS A 77 5.70 6.30 7.56
N ASP A 78 6.53 5.27 7.42
CA ASP A 78 7.99 5.41 7.35
C ASP A 78 8.50 5.63 5.90
N TYR A 79 7.62 5.62 4.88
CA TYR A 79 8.02 5.70 3.47
C TYR A 79 7.98 7.12 2.91
N GLU A 80 9.05 7.50 2.21
CA GLU A 80 9.12 8.73 1.41
C GLU A 80 9.12 8.36 -0.09
N PRO A 81 8.03 8.61 -0.82
CA PRO A 81 7.95 8.28 -2.24
C PRO A 81 8.80 9.23 -3.10
N ASP A 82 9.28 8.74 -4.24
CA ASP A 82 9.82 9.61 -5.29
C ASP A 82 8.70 10.15 -6.19
N ASP A 83 8.98 11.16 -7.02
CA ASP A 83 7.98 11.80 -7.88
C ASP A 83 7.54 10.95 -9.10
N LYS A 84 8.06 9.72 -9.26
CA LYS A 84 7.76 8.90 -10.44
C LYS A 84 6.41 8.21 -10.26
N LEU A 85 5.58 8.37 -11.27
CA LEU A 85 4.32 7.66 -11.43
C LEU A 85 4.23 7.14 -12.87
N ASP A 86 4.17 5.83 -13.01
CA ASP A 86 3.93 5.15 -14.28
C ASP A 86 2.61 4.37 -14.28
N GLU A 87 2.30 3.72 -15.40
CA GLU A 87 1.04 2.97 -15.54
C GLU A 87 1.00 1.71 -14.66
N GLN A 88 2.13 1.05 -14.43
CA GLN A 88 2.15 -0.17 -13.61
C GLN A 88 1.91 0.15 -12.13
N MET A 89 2.37 1.30 -11.65
CA MET A 89 2.03 1.81 -10.32
C MET A 89 0.54 2.08 -10.19
N ARG A 90 -0.11 2.58 -11.26
CA ARG A 90 -1.55 2.80 -11.27
C ARG A 90 -2.33 1.50 -11.15
N GLU A 91 -1.93 0.51 -11.93
CA GLU A 91 -2.52 -0.83 -11.89
C GLU A 91 -2.33 -1.47 -10.51
N LEU A 92 -1.13 -1.35 -9.90
CA LEU A 92 -0.86 -1.86 -8.54
C LEU A 92 -1.76 -1.26 -7.47
N PHE A 93 -2.06 0.04 -7.57
CA PHE A 93 -3.00 0.69 -6.67
C PHE A 93 -4.41 0.11 -6.80
N GLN A 94 -4.89 -0.07 -8.03
CA GLN A 94 -6.20 -0.68 -8.29
C GLN A 94 -6.24 -2.13 -7.82
N GLU A 95 -5.17 -2.90 -8.03
CA GLU A 95 -5.03 -4.26 -7.51
C GLU A 95 -5.13 -4.29 -5.99
N GLY A 96 -4.41 -3.41 -5.27
CA GLY A 96 -4.48 -3.32 -3.81
C GLY A 96 -5.89 -2.97 -3.31
N GLN A 97 -6.56 -2.01 -3.98
CA GLN A 97 -7.91 -1.58 -3.61
C GLN A 97 -8.96 -2.68 -3.84
N THR A 98 -8.78 -3.50 -4.88
CA THR A 98 -9.70 -4.58 -5.26
C THR A 98 -9.25 -5.97 -4.79
N GLU A 99 -8.19 -6.05 -3.99
CA GLU A 99 -7.55 -7.30 -3.57
C GLU A 99 -8.57 -8.26 -2.92
N GLN A 100 -8.67 -9.49 -3.42
CA GLN A 100 -9.62 -10.49 -2.91
C GLN A 100 -8.95 -11.48 -1.95
N ARG A 101 -7.64 -11.66 -2.08
CA ARG A 101 -6.83 -12.63 -1.35
C ARG A 101 -5.82 -11.92 -0.47
N LEU A 102 -6.33 -11.23 0.54
CA LEU A 102 -5.51 -10.55 1.54
C LEU A 102 -4.52 -11.54 2.16
N TRP A 103 -3.25 -11.13 2.21
CA TRP A 103 -2.16 -11.84 2.87
C TRP A 103 -1.75 -13.19 2.25
N GLN A 104 -2.27 -13.52 1.06
CA GLN A 104 -1.88 -14.70 0.30
C GLN A 104 -0.91 -14.34 -0.82
N GLU A 105 0.18 -15.11 -0.94
CA GLU A 105 1.24 -14.96 -1.96
C GLU A 105 0.77 -15.30 -3.38
#